data_AF-A0A933UII6-F1
#
_entry.id   AF-A0A933UII6-F1
#
_cell.length_a   1.000
_cell.length_b   1.000
_cell.length_c   1.000
_cell.angle_alpha   90.00
_cell.angle_beta   90.00
_cell.angle_gamma   90.00
#
_symmetry.space_group_name_H-M   'P 1'
#
loop_
_entity.id
_entity.type
_entity.pdbx_description
1 polymer ?
#
loop_
_entity_poly.entity_id
_entity_poly.type
_entity_poly.pdbx_seq_one_letter_code
_entity_poly.pdbx_strand_id
1 'polypeptide(L)'
;MPFPFTDLSSHKVRPAVIVSQINKGDDIVLAFISSQKPKKKEPTDVLILQESDGFLETGLKTDSVVRVSKIATLDKKIILGMLGVVNKKTRNPSHPQILPKETSLMSLLQ
;
A
#
# COMPACT_ATOMS: atom_id res chain seq x y z
N MET A 1 -22.45 7.76 14.20
CA MET A 1 -21.40 8.51 13.48
C MET A 1 -20.53 7.48 12.77
N PRO A 2 -20.61 7.35 11.44
CA PRO A 2 -19.70 6.42 10.77
C PRO A 2 -18.27 6.89 10.98
N PHE A 3 -17.43 5.99 11.50
CA PHE A 3 -15.99 6.14 11.59
C PHE A 3 -15.46 6.50 10.18
N PRO A 4 -14.42 7.33 10.03
CA PRO A 4 -13.98 7.77 8.71
C PRO A 4 -13.74 6.51 7.86
N PHE A 5 -14.14 6.55 6.58
CA PHE A 5 -14.21 5.45 5.59
C PHE A 5 -15.59 4.77 5.37
N THR A 6 -16.70 5.23 5.96
CA THR A 6 -18.02 4.58 5.72
C THR A 6 -18.84 5.21 4.58
N ASP A 7 -18.39 6.30 3.95
CA ASP A 7 -19.10 6.83 2.77
C ASP A 7 -18.54 6.20 1.48
N LEU A 8 -18.91 4.94 1.27
CA LEU A 8 -18.60 4.14 0.08
C LEU A 8 -19.37 4.62 -1.17
N SER A 9 -20.07 5.76 -1.13
CA SER A 9 -20.86 6.25 -2.27
C SER A 9 -20.00 6.71 -3.45
N SER A 10 -18.73 7.08 -3.22
CA SER A 10 -17.75 7.36 -4.27
C SER A 10 -16.69 6.26 -4.33
N HIS A 11 -16.99 5.15 -5.00
CA HIS A 11 -16.09 4.00 -5.13
C HIS A 11 -14.78 4.37 -5.85
N LYS A 12 -13.77 4.84 -5.11
CA LYS A 12 -12.46 5.17 -5.65
C LYS A 12 -11.49 4.08 -5.25
N VAL A 13 -11.21 3.21 -6.21
CA VAL A 13 -10.25 2.13 -6.05
C VAL A 13 -8.87 2.69 -5.71
N ARG A 14 -8.32 2.29 -4.55
CA ARG A 14 -6.99 2.74 -4.11
C ARG A 14 -6.02 1.58 -3.98
N PRO A 15 -4.79 1.71 -4.52
CA PRO A 15 -3.74 0.75 -4.25
C PRO A 15 -3.31 0.83 -2.78
N ALA A 16 -3.09 -0.33 -2.17
CA ALA A 16 -2.54 -0.47 -0.83
C ALA A 16 -1.57 -1.66 -0.78
N VAL A 17 -0.72 -1.67 0.24
CA VAL A 17 0.25 -2.74 0.47
C VAL A 17 -0.06 -3.47 1.78
N ILE A 18 -0.11 -4.80 1.77
CA ILE A 18 -0.39 -5.59 2.97
C ILE A 18 0.85 -5.61 3.86
N VAL A 19 0.84 -4.93 4.99
CA VAL A 19 1.98 -4.90 5.92
C VAL A 19 1.98 -6.13 6.83
N SER A 20 0.80 -6.67 7.17
CA SER A 20 0.67 -7.87 8.00
C SER A 20 -0.64 -8.60 7.75
N GLN A 21 -0.61 -9.92 7.88
CA GLN A 21 -1.79 -10.77 7.88
C GLN A 21 -2.03 -11.29 9.31
N ILE A 22 -3.28 -11.20 9.78
CA ILE A 22 -3.65 -11.72 11.10
C ILE A 22 -3.96 -13.22 10.94
N ASN A 23 -3.13 -14.08 11.53
CA ASN A 23 -3.15 -15.54 11.32
C ASN A 23 -4.48 -16.24 11.68
N LYS A 24 -5.32 -15.62 12.52
CA LYS A 24 -6.57 -16.22 13.02
C LYS A 24 -7.84 -15.47 12.58
N GLY A 25 -7.73 -14.51 11.65
CA GLY A 25 -8.87 -13.69 11.24
C GLY A 25 -8.90 -13.38 9.74
N ASP A 26 -10.03 -12.83 9.32
CA ASP A 26 -10.23 -12.30 7.97
C ASP A 26 -9.68 -10.88 7.82
N ASP A 27 -9.08 -10.32 8.87
CA ASP A 27 -8.51 -8.99 8.84
C ASP A 27 -7.08 -8.98 8.27
N ILE A 28 -6.77 -7.91 7.53
CA ILE A 28 -5.42 -7.57 7.07
C ILE A 28 -5.05 -6.17 7.52
N VAL A 29 -3.78 -5.99 7.85
CA VAL A 29 -3.19 -4.67 8.11
C VAL A 29 -2.49 -4.21 6.85
N LEU A 30 -2.83 -3.01 6.38
CA LEU A 30 -2.32 -2.45 5.14
C LEU A 30 -1.92 -0.99 5.30
N ALA A 31 -1.04 -0.53 4.41
CA ALA A 31 -0.67 0.87 4.27
C ALA A 31 -1.09 1.39 2.89
N PHE A 32 -1.57 2.63 2.83
CA PHE A 32 -2.05 3.23 1.58
C PHE A 32 -0.91 3.67 0.67
N ILE A 33 -1.13 3.53 -0.64
CA ILE A 33 -0.23 4.04 -1.68
C ILE A 33 -0.83 5.30 -2.29
N SER A 34 0.03 6.29 -2.53
CA SER A 34 -0.33 7.55 -3.16
C SER A 34 0.64 7.85 -4.30
N SER A 35 0.12 8.17 -5.48
CA SER A 35 0.90 8.74 -6.58
C SER A 35 1.18 10.24 -6.41
N GLN A 36 0.50 10.91 -5.47
CA GLN A 36 0.74 12.32 -5.17
C GLN A 36 2.03 12.48 -4.35
N LYS A 37 2.95 13.30 -4.88
CA LYS A 37 4.17 13.70 -4.18
C LYS A 37 3.79 14.37 -2.84
N PRO A 38 4.25 13.84 -1.71
CA PRO A 38 3.94 14.44 -0.42
C PRO A 38 4.59 15.83 -0.30
N LYS A 39 3.86 16.79 0.28
CA LYS A 39 4.40 18.14 0.59
C LYS A 39 5.55 18.08 1.61
N LYS A 40 5.54 17.07 2.48
CA LYS A 40 6.61 16.75 3.44
C LYS A 40 6.85 15.24 3.39
N LYS A 41 8.08 14.83 3.15
CA LYS A 41 8.48 13.42 3.23
C LYS A 41 8.56 13.02 4.69
N GLU A 42 7.84 11.98 5.07
CA GLU A 42 7.95 11.40 6.40
C GLU A 42 9.10 10.39 6.42
N PRO A 43 9.81 10.21 7.56
CA PRO A 43 10.86 9.19 7.70
C PRO A 43 10.37 7.75 7.50
N THR A 44 9.05 7.55 7.49
CA THR A 44 8.40 6.25 7.32
C THR A 44 7.85 6.05 5.90
N ASP A 45 7.97 7.05 5.03
CA ASP A 45 7.53 6.95 3.64
C ASP A 45 8.47 6.04 2.84
N VAL A 46 7.89 5.08 2.10
CA VAL A 46 8.67 4.22 1.19
C VAL A 46 8.35 4.63 -0.25
N LEU A 47 9.39 5.05 -0.97
CA LEU A 47 9.28 5.43 -2.37
C LEU A 47 9.35 4.20 -3.28
N ILE A 48 8.43 4.13 -4.23
CA ILE A 48 8.40 3.19 -5.34
C ILE A 48 8.54 4.02 -6.61
N LEU A 49 9.72 3.97 -7.23
CA LEU A 49 10.06 4.77 -8.41
C LEU A 49 10.00 3.91 -9.67
N GLN A 50 9.52 4.47 -10.78
CA GLN A 50 9.45 3.78 -12.07
C GLN A 50 10.80 3.24 -12.55
N GLU A 51 11.87 3.92 -12.14
CA GLU A 51 13.26 3.61 -12.45
C GLU A 51 13.81 2.43 -11.62
N SER A 52 13.08 1.95 -10.61
CA SER A 52 13.54 0.88 -9.71
C SER A 52 13.39 -0.51 -10.33
N ASP A 53 14.36 -1.38 -10.09
CA ASP A 53 14.31 -2.77 -10.49
C ASP A 53 13.07 -3.47 -9.90
N GLY A 54 12.26 -4.09 -10.76
CA GLY A 54 11.02 -4.74 -10.36
C GLY A 54 9.82 -3.80 -10.20
N PHE A 55 9.90 -2.53 -10.62
CA PHE A 55 8.72 -1.64 -10.64
C PHE A 55 7.56 -2.24 -11.44
N LEU A 56 7.84 -2.92 -12.56
CA LEU A 56 6.82 -3.57 -13.39
C LEU A 56 6.03 -4.64 -12.62
N GLU A 57 6.66 -5.33 -11.67
CA GLU A 57 6.01 -6.36 -10.85
C GLU A 57 4.99 -5.76 -9.86
N THR A 58 5.08 -4.46 -9.57
CA THR A 58 4.15 -3.77 -8.66
C THR A 58 2.77 -3.54 -9.29
N GLY A 59 2.67 -3.50 -10.62
CA GLY A 59 1.44 -3.11 -11.32
C GLY A 59 1.09 -1.62 -11.18
N LEU A 60 1.94 -0.80 -10.57
CA LEU A 60 1.77 0.65 -10.51
C LEU A 60 2.14 1.28 -11.86
N LYS A 61 1.46 2.37 -12.21
CA LYS A 61 1.65 3.07 -13.50
C LYS A 61 2.59 4.28 -13.42
N THR A 62 2.89 4.75 -12.22
CA THR A 62 3.63 5.98 -11.96
C THR A 62 4.39 5.88 -10.65
N ASP A 63 5.39 6.73 -10.46
CA ASP A 63 6.03 6.97 -9.18
C ASP A 63 5.00 7.11 -8.07
N SER A 64 5.23 6.38 -6.98
CA SER A 64 4.28 6.28 -5.88
C SER A 64 5.00 6.24 -4.55
N VAL A 65 4.28 6.61 -3.50
CA VAL A 65 4.74 6.54 -2.11
C VAL A 65 3.81 5.66 -1.28
N VAL A 66 4.38 4.68 -0.60
CA VAL A 66 3.72 3.93 0.47
C VAL A 66 3.78 4.79 1.72
N ARG A 67 2.61 5.16 2.26
CA ARG A 67 2.51 6.00 3.46
C ARG A 67 2.33 5.10 4.67
N VAL A 68 3.43 4.65 5.28
CA VAL A 68 3.39 3.76 6.44
C VAL A 68 2.78 4.44 7.67
N SER A 69 2.80 5.77 7.73
CA SER A 69 2.06 6.56 8.73
C SER A 69 0.53 6.45 8.58
N LYS A 70 0.03 5.91 7.46
CA LYS A 70 -1.39 5.73 7.16
C LYS A 70 -1.72 4.25 7.02
N ILE A 71 -1.75 3.56 8.15
CA ILE A 71 -2.18 2.16 8.26
C ILE A 71 -3.70 2.04 8.51
N ALA A 72 -4.28 0.97 8.00
CA ALA A 72 -5.64 0.56 8.30
C ALA A 72 -5.71 -0.96 8.47
N THR A 73 -6.67 -1.42 9.28
CA THR A 73 -7.06 -2.82 9.37
C THR A 73 -8.41 -2.97 8.69
N LEU A 74 -8.49 -3.83 7.68
CA LEU A 74 -9.71 -4.07 6.91
C LEU A 74 -9.99 -5.57 6.79
N ASP A 75 -11.27 -5.94 6.66
CA ASP A 75 -11.68 -7.29 6.28
C ASP A 75 -11.20 -7.57 4.84
N LYS A 76 -10.59 -8.75 4.62
CA LYS A 76 -10.12 -9.26 3.33
C LYS A 76 -11.19 -9.19 2.24
N LYS A 77 -12.47 -9.26 2.59
CA LYS A 77 -13.59 -9.19 1.64
C LYS A 77 -13.69 -7.85 0.89
N ILE A 78 -13.09 -6.79 1.42
CA ILE A 78 -13.06 -5.46 0.80
C ILE A 78 -11.97 -5.37 -0.30
N ILE A 79 -11.07 -6.36 -0.35
CA ILE A 79 -10.04 -6.46 -1.38
C ILE A 79 -10.67 -6.87 -2.72
N LEU A 80 -10.49 -6.04 -3.74
CA LEU A 80 -10.95 -6.33 -5.09
C LEU A 80 -10.02 -7.29 -5.84
N GLY A 81 -8.73 -7.26 -5.53
CA GLY A 81 -7.75 -8.12 -6.19
C GLY A 81 -6.31 -7.67 -6.00
N MET A 82 -5.38 -8.51 -6.44
CA MET A 82 -3.94 -8.23 -6.42
C MET A 82 -3.56 -7.34 -7.61
N LEU A 83 -2.80 -6.27 -7.34
CA LEU A 83 -2.18 -5.43 -8.37
C LEU A 83 -0.81 -5.95 -8.78
N GLY A 84 -0.05 -6.46 -7.81
CA GLY A 84 1.33 -6.89 -8.02
C GLY A 84 2.05 -7.17 -6.70
N VAL A 85 3.38 -7.19 -6.74
CA VAL A 85 4.24 -7.46 -5.59
C VAL A 85 5.32 -6.37 -5.51
N VAL A 86 5.62 -5.91 -4.29
CA VAL A 86 6.77 -5.07 -3.99
C VAL A 86 7.87 -5.96 -3.43
N ASN A 87 9.02 -5.96 -4.10
CA ASN A 87 10.21 -6.69 -3.68
C ASN A 87 11.26 -5.72 -3.11
N LYS A 88 12.31 -6.25 -2.48
CA LYS A 88 13.42 -5.47 -1.92
C LYS A 88 14.14 -4.60 -2.96
N LYS A 89 14.15 -5.04 -4.23
CA LYS A 89 14.80 -4.33 -5.34
C LYS A 89 14.01 -3.08 -5.77
N THR A 90 12.70 -3.10 -5.51
CA THR A 90 11.76 -2.06 -5.94
C THR A 90 11.72 -0.86 -5.00
N ARG A 91 12.20 -1.05 -3.75
CA ARG A 91 12.25 -0.01 -2.73
C ARG A 91 13.63 0.64 -2.70
N ASN A 92 13.66 1.96 -2.56
CA ASN A 92 14.92 2.67 -2.36
C ASN A 92 15.56 2.23 -1.02
N PRO A 93 16.86 1.86 -0.98
CA PRO A 93 17.54 1.35 0.22
C PRO A 93 17.71 2.38 1.36
N SER A 94 17.37 3.65 1.12
CA SER A 94 17.59 4.76 2.06
C SER A 94 16.75 4.73 3.34
N HIS A 95 15.77 3.83 3.48
CA HIS A 95 14.85 3.81 4.62
C HIS A 95 14.86 2.46 5.36
N PRO A 96 14.76 2.45 6.71
CA PRO A 96 14.76 1.23 7.50
C PRO A 96 13.67 0.27 7.02
N GLN A 97 13.98 -1.03 7.02
CA GLN A 97 13.12 -2.08 6.46
C GLN A 97 11.84 -2.26 7.30
N ILE A 98 10.85 -1.40 7.08
CA ILE A 98 9.55 -1.48 7.78
C ILE A 98 8.60 -2.45 7.05
N LEU A 99 8.80 -2.68 5.75
CA LEU A 99 8.01 -3.62 4.96
C LEU A 99 8.60 -5.05 4.99
N PRO A 100 7.75 -6.09 5.09
CA PRO A 100 8.16 -7.50 4.94
C PRO A 100 8.97 -7.75 3.67
N LYS A 101 9.72 -8.87 3.64
CA LYS A 101 10.64 -9.18 2.53
C LYS A 101 9.94 -9.29 1.16
N GLU A 102 8.70 -9.75 1.15
CA GLU A 102 7.80 -9.76 0.01
C GLU A 102 6.45 -9.21 0.45
N THR A 103 5.91 -8.26 -0.31
CA THR A 103 4.67 -7.60 0.08
C THR A 103 3.74 -7.45 -1.12
N SER A 104 2.53 -8.02 -1.03
CA SER A 104 1.54 -7.92 -2.11
C SER A 104 0.84 -6.56 -2.11
N LEU A 105 0.71 -5.98 -3.31
CA LEU A 105 -0.14 -4.83 -3.58
C LEU A 105 -1.54 -5.29 -3.90
N MET A 106 -2.51 -4.66 -3.24
CA MET A 106 -3.92 -4.95 -3.36
C MET A 106 -4.67 -3.71 -3.82
N SER A 107 -5.71 -3.94 -4.60
CA SER A 107 -6.71 -2.98 -4.99
C SER A 107 -7.85 -3.01 -3.96
N LEU A 108 -8.14 -1.88 -3.31
CA LEU A 108 -9.21 -1.77 -2.31
C LEU A 108 -10.34 -0.88 -2.81
N LEU A 109 -11.58 -1.26 -2.49
CA LEU A 109 -12.71 -0.33 -2.52
C LEU A 109 -12.61 0.60 -1.32
N GLN A 110 -12.52 1.91 -1.58
CA GLN A 110 -12.69 2.97 -0.58
C GLN A 110 -13.69 4.00 -1.09
#